data_AF-A0A944KLB1-F1
#
_entry.id   AF-A0A944KLB1-F1
#
_cell.length_a   1.000
_cell.length_b   1.000
_cell.length_c   1.000
_cell.angle_alpha   90.00
_cell.angle_beta   90.00
_cell.angle_gamma   90.00
#
_symmetry.space_group_name_H-M   'P 1'
#
loop_
_entity.id
_entity.type
_entity.pdbx_description
1 polymer ?
#
loop_
_entity_poly.entity_id
_entity_poly.type
_entity_poly.pdbx_seq_one_letter_code
_entity_poly.pdbx_strand_id
1 'polypeptide(L)'
;MQLAQPLATLLGSTQADALRVLARTDTGMTGRQVARVAGANQHTGIKRALDKLEQVGLVCVERGLQHSSYRANREHVLWPAVELGLGAGNELERRIAEFVQREDLDVLSASLFGSVARGDATETSDVDLLVVFAEAVDVDAVTQLGELVERWTGNECQVFDVTRADLLRFVREGDPLVGSWREEARTVYGSDIRTLL
;
A
#
# COMPACT_ATOMS: atom_id res chain seq x y z
N MET A 1 -8.98 0.53 -7.12
CA MET A 1 -8.29 1.56 -6.31
C MET A 1 -6.84 1.71 -6.76
N GLN A 2 -6.25 2.91 -6.70
CA GLN A 2 -4.81 3.12 -6.86
C GLN A 2 -4.04 2.43 -5.71
N LEU A 3 -3.63 1.17 -5.87
CA LEU A 3 -3.13 0.34 -4.77
C LEU A 3 -1.85 0.88 -4.12
N ALA A 4 -0.89 1.36 -4.92
CA ALA A 4 0.34 1.94 -4.38
C ALA A 4 0.12 3.30 -3.70
N GLN A 5 -0.94 4.02 -4.09
CA GLN A 5 -1.27 5.34 -3.54
C GLN A 5 -2.80 5.50 -3.37
N PRO A 6 -3.41 4.86 -2.36
CA PRO A 6 -4.88 4.80 -2.27
C PRO A 6 -5.57 6.16 -2.29
N LEU A 7 -5.01 7.16 -1.59
CA LEU A 7 -5.51 8.54 -1.58
C LEU A 7 -5.57 9.17 -2.99
N ALA A 8 -4.72 8.76 -3.92
CA ALA A 8 -4.75 9.25 -5.30
C ALA A 8 -6.06 8.88 -6.01
N THR A 9 -6.75 7.83 -5.59
CA THR A 9 -8.09 7.45 -6.08
C THR A 9 -9.12 8.55 -5.83
N LEU A 10 -8.98 9.32 -4.74
CA LEU A 10 -9.96 10.36 -4.34
C LEU A 10 -9.58 11.77 -4.83
N LEU A 11 -8.29 12.10 -4.88
CA LEU A 11 -7.82 13.47 -5.17
C LEU A 11 -7.15 13.59 -6.56
N GLY A 12 -6.40 12.56 -6.97
CA GLY A 12 -5.43 12.59 -8.05
C GLY A 12 -3.98 12.49 -7.53
N SER A 13 -3.10 11.88 -8.34
CA SER A 13 -1.74 11.47 -7.95
C SER A 13 -0.91 12.61 -7.34
N THR A 14 -0.80 13.74 -8.03
CA THR A 14 0.03 14.86 -7.55
C THR A 14 -0.43 15.49 -6.23
N GLN A 15 -1.73 15.51 -5.95
CA GLN A 15 -2.26 16.00 -4.66
C GLN A 15 -2.01 14.97 -3.56
N ALA A 16 -2.26 13.69 -3.85
CA ALA A 16 -1.99 12.61 -2.92
C ALA A 16 -0.49 12.52 -2.57
N ASP A 17 0.40 12.68 -3.54
CA ASP A 17 1.84 12.73 -3.32
C ASP A 17 2.28 13.92 -2.46
N ALA A 18 1.74 15.12 -2.72
CA ALA A 18 2.05 16.29 -1.91
C ALA A 18 1.62 16.08 -0.44
N LEU A 19 0.41 15.54 -0.22
CA LEU A 19 -0.09 15.21 1.12
C LEU A 19 0.72 14.09 1.78
N ARG A 20 1.07 13.03 1.06
CA ARG A 20 1.92 11.93 1.54
C ARG A 20 3.28 12.44 2.03
N VAL A 21 3.88 13.37 1.31
CA VAL A 21 5.17 13.97 1.69
C VAL A 21 4.99 14.86 2.92
N LEU A 22 4.03 15.78 2.91
CA LEU A 22 3.82 16.73 4.02
C LEU A 22 3.32 16.05 5.30
N ALA A 23 2.56 14.96 5.19
CA ALA A 23 2.08 14.19 6.34
C ALA A 23 3.20 13.54 7.16
N ARG A 24 4.39 13.35 6.57
CA ARG A 24 5.56 12.73 7.21
C ARG A 24 6.42 13.70 8.03
N THR A 25 6.06 14.98 8.08
CA THR A 25 6.82 15.99 8.79
C THR A 25 5.92 17.03 9.44
N ASP A 26 6.39 17.60 10.55
CA ASP A 26 5.79 18.81 11.15
C ASP A 26 6.48 20.09 10.66
N THR A 27 7.68 19.97 10.08
CA THR A 27 8.44 21.11 9.53
C THR A 27 7.95 21.48 8.14
N GLY A 28 7.92 22.77 7.83
CA GLY A 28 7.54 23.24 6.50
C GLY A 28 8.57 22.92 5.43
N MET A 29 8.09 22.61 4.24
CA MET A 29 8.91 22.25 3.07
C MET A 29 8.66 23.22 1.94
N THR A 30 9.72 23.60 1.21
CA THR A 30 9.56 24.32 -0.05
C THR A 30 8.91 23.43 -1.11
N GLY A 31 8.18 24.01 -2.06
CA GLY A 31 7.56 23.23 -3.14
C GLY A 31 8.55 22.38 -3.94
N ARG A 32 9.81 22.81 -4.07
CA ARG A 32 10.89 22.02 -4.68
C ARG A 32 11.28 20.81 -3.84
N GLN A 33 11.37 20.97 -2.52
CA GLN A 33 11.62 19.85 -1.62
C GLN A 33 10.48 18.84 -1.67
N VAL A 34 9.22 19.31 -1.66
CA VAL A 34 8.05 18.43 -1.80
C VAL A 34 8.13 17.64 -3.10
N ALA A 35 8.33 18.31 -4.23
CA ALA A 35 8.40 17.64 -5.53
C ALA A 35 9.52 16.61 -5.63
N ARG A 36 10.70 16.91 -5.06
CA ARG A 36 11.83 15.98 -5.02
C ARG A 36 11.52 14.74 -4.18
N VAL A 37 10.94 14.90 -2.99
CA VAL A 37 10.59 13.76 -2.12
C VAL A 37 9.41 12.97 -2.68
N ALA A 38 8.50 13.63 -3.40
CA ALA A 38 7.41 12.98 -4.12
C ALA A 38 7.91 12.15 -5.33
N GLY A 39 9.16 12.30 -5.76
CA GLY A 39 9.65 11.65 -6.99
C GLY A 39 9.04 12.22 -8.27
N ALA A 40 8.52 13.45 -8.22
CA ALA A 40 7.82 14.06 -9.35
C ALA A 40 8.80 14.48 -10.45
N ASN A 41 8.59 13.99 -11.67
CA ASN A 41 9.36 14.36 -12.86
C ASN A 41 9.28 15.87 -13.19
N GLN A 42 8.18 16.54 -12.81
CA GLN A 42 7.97 17.96 -13.07
C GLN A 42 7.51 18.71 -11.81
N HIS A 43 8.28 19.72 -11.42
CA HIS A 43 7.97 20.57 -10.27
C HIS A 43 6.66 21.36 -10.41
N THR A 44 6.24 21.67 -11.65
CA THR A 44 5.04 22.46 -11.95
C THR A 44 3.75 21.75 -11.52
N GLY A 45 3.69 20.42 -11.66
CA GLY A 45 2.54 19.61 -11.25
C GLY A 45 2.31 19.67 -9.75
N ILE A 46 3.37 19.41 -8.97
CA ILE A 46 3.33 19.49 -7.50
C ILE A 46 3.01 20.90 -7.02
N LYS A 47 3.56 21.94 -7.64
CA LYS A 47 3.21 23.33 -7.28
C LYS A 47 1.72 23.61 -7.44
N ARG A 48 1.13 23.21 -8.59
CA ARG A 48 -0.32 23.36 -8.81
C ARG A 48 -1.14 22.55 -7.80
N ALA A 49 -0.68 21.36 -7.43
CA ALA A 49 -1.32 20.54 -6.42
C ALA A 49 -1.28 21.23 -5.04
N LEU A 50 -0.13 21.74 -4.63
CA LEU A 50 0.02 22.52 -3.39
C LEU A 50 -0.87 23.77 -3.38
N ASP A 51 -0.99 24.48 -4.51
CA ASP A 51 -1.85 25.65 -4.62
C ASP A 51 -3.33 25.29 -4.44
N LYS A 52 -3.78 24.19 -5.04
CA LYS A 52 -5.15 23.68 -4.83
C LYS A 52 -5.38 23.25 -3.39
N LEU A 53 -4.41 22.56 -2.78
CA LEU A 53 -4.50 22.10 -1.39
C LEU A 53 -4.48 23.27 -0.40
N GLU A 54 -3.74 24.34 -0.70
CA GLU A 54 -3.77 25.60 0.04
C GLU A 54 -5.14 26.25 -0.08
N GLN A 55 -5.69 26.36 -1.30
CA GLN A 55 -6.99 26.98 -1.55
C GLN A 55 -8.12 26.32 -0.76
N VAL A 56 -8.08 25.00 -0.58
CA VAL A 56 -9.08 24.25 0.22
C VAL A 56 -8.70 24.12 1.69
N GLY A 57 -7.54 24.62 2.11
CA GLY A 57 -7.09 24.64 3.50
C GLY A 57 -6.47 23.35 4.04
N LEU A 58 -6.23 22.33 3.20
CA LEU A 58 -5.53 21.09 3.60
C LEU A 58 -4.02 21.28 3.77
N VAL A 59 -3.47 22.33 3.18
CA VAL A 59 -2.07 22.73 3.30
C VAL A 59 -2.00 24.19 3.74
N CYS A 60 -1.22 24.47 4.78
CA CYS A 60 -0.88 25.84 5.16
C CYS A 60 0.39 26.27 4.42
N VAL A 61 0.47 27.55 4.04
CA VAL A 61 1.69 28.13 3.46
C VAL A 61 2.16 29.34 4.27
N GLU A 62 3.43 29.30 4.66
CA GLU A 62 4.17 30.45 5.17
C GLU A 62 4.92 31.08 3.99
N ARG A 63 4.48 32.25 3.54
CA ARG A 63 5.13 32.98 2.44
C ARG A 63 6.34 33.74 2.99
N GLY A 64 7.55 33.25 2.72
CA GLY A 64 8.80 33.96 3.03
C GLY A 64 9.26 34.87 1.89
N LEU A 65 10.30 35.68 2.14
CA LEU A 65 10.89 36.60 1.16
C LEU A 65 11.50 35.89 -0.06
N GLN A 66 12.11 34.72 0.16
CA GLN A 66 12.84 33.98 -0.88
C GLN A 66 12.12 32.70 -1.31
N HIS A 67 11.32 32.11 -0.41
CA HIS A 67 10.61 30.85 -0.67
C HIS A 67 9.37 30.74 0.21
N SER A 68 8.34 30.10 -0.34
CA SER A 68 7.17 29.66 0.41
C SER A 68 7.44 28.30 1.05
N SER A 69 7.02 28.15 2.30
CA SER A 69 7.11 26.92 3.09
C SER A 69 5.72 26.33 3.28
N TYR A 70 5.52 25.08 2.86
CA TYR A 70 4.24 24.38 2.89
C TYR A 70 4.23 23.35 4.03
N ARG A 71 3.10 23.26 4.75
CA ARG A 71 2.86 22.27 5.82
C ARG A 71 1.47 21.65 5.66
N ALA A 72 1.32 20.41 6.07
CA ALA A 72 -0.01 19.82 6.26
C ALA A 72 -0.79 20.62 7.31
N ASN A 73 -2.04 20.96 7.02
CA ASN A 73 -2.94 21.54 8.02
C ASN A 73 -3.59 20.41 8.83
N ARG A 74 -2.93 19.96 9.89
CA ARG A 74 -3.44 18.86 10.74
C ARG A 74 -4.69 19.23 11.56
N GLU A 75 -5.00 20.52 11.68
CA GLU A 75 -6.22 21.02 12.34
C GLU A 75 -7.42 21.04 11.39
N HIS A 76 -7.22 20.81 10.09
CA HIS A 76 -8.30 20.81 9.12
C HIS A 76 -9.32 19.71 9.43
N VAL A 77 -10.62 20.02 9.35
CA VAL A 77 -11.70 19.06 9.71
C VAL A 77 -11.68 17.77 8.89
N LEU A 78 -11.18 17.82 7.65
CA LEU A 78 -10.99 16.64 6.78
C LEU A 78 -9.62 15.96 6.93
N TRP A 79 -8.71 16.47 7.76
CA TRP A 79 -7.39 15.87 7.94
C TRP A 79 -7.45 14.39 8.37
N PRO A 80 -8.33 13.98 9.32
CA PRO A 80 -8.46 12.56 9.66
C PRO A 80 -8.83 11.68 8.46
N ALA A 81 -9.63 12.17 7.51
CA ALA A 81 -9.97 11.43 6.30
C ALA A 81 -8.77 11.29 5.35
N VAL A 82 -7.91 12.32 5.27
CA VAL A 82 -6.65 12.24 4.54
C VAL A 82 -5.73 11.20 5.16
N GLU A 83 -5.61 11.16 6.48
CA GLU A 83 -4.80 10.16 7.20
C GLU A 83 -5.32 8.73 6.96
N LEU A 84 -6.64 8.53 7.01
CA LEU A 84 -7.26 7.25 6.64
C LEU A 84 -6.92 6.86 5.20
N GLY A 85 -6.99 7.79 4.25
CA GLY A 85 -6.64 7.53 2.86
C GLY A 85 -5.15 7.23 2.64
N LEU A 86 -4.25 7.88 3.39
CA LEU A 86 -2.82 7.58 3.39
C LEU A 86 -2.52 6.21 4.03
N GLY A 87 -3.32 5.80 5.02
CA GLY A 87 -3.20 4.53 5.73
C GLY A 87 -3.95 3.35 5.10
N ALA A 88 -4.68 3.54 4.01
CA ALA A 88 -5.58 2.52 3.46
C ALA A 88 -4.85 1.23 3.01
N GLY A 89 -3.58 1.31 2.61
CA GLY A 89 -2.77 0.12 2.33
C GLY A 89 -2.52 -0.73 3.59
N ASN A 90 -2.17 -0.08 4.71
CA ASN A 90 -2.01 -0.76 5.99
C ASN A 90 -3.35 -1.32 6.50
N GLU A 91 -4.45 -0.63 6.24
CA GLU A 91 -5.79 -1.10 6.56
C GLU A 91 -6.16 -2.37 5.78
N LEU A 92 -5.79 -2.46 4.49
CA LEU A 92 -5.95 -3.68 3.70
C LEU A 92 -5.16 -4.84 4.32
N GLU A 93 -3.88 -4.61 4.64
CA GLU A 93 -3.02 -5.62 5.30
C GLU A 93 -3.61 -6.09 6.63
N ARG A 94 -4.11 -5.15 7.46
CA ARG A 94 -4.79 -5.46 8.72
C ARG A 94 -6.02 -6.33 8.51
N ARG A 95 -6.87 -6.01 7.52
CA ARG A 95 -8.08 -6.81 7.23
C ARG A 95 -7.76 -8.22 6.75
N ILE A 96 -6.71 -8.39 5.95
CA ILE A 96 -6.24 -9.72 5.53
C ILE A 96 -5.79 -10.53 6.76
N ALA A 97 -4.96 -9.93 7.62
CA ALA A 97 -4.50 -10.58 8.85
C ALA A 97 -5.66 -10.96 9.78
N GLU A 98 -6.63 -10.07 9.96
CA GLU A 98 -7.83 -10.32 10.77
C GLU A 98 -8.72 -11.41 10.19
N PHE A 99 -8.83 -11.49 8.86
CA PHE A 99 -9.56 -12.58 8.22
C PHE A 99 -8.92 -13.93 8.54
N VAL A 100 -7.61 -14.05 8.30
CA VAL A 100 -6.86 -15.29 8.55
C VAL A 100 -6.96 -15.71 10.01
N GLN A 101 -6.84 -14.76 10.94
CA GLN A 101 -6.98 -15.02 12.37
C GLN A 101 -8.40 -15.42 12.77
N ARG A 102 -9.44 -14.78 12.21
CA ARG A 102 -10.84 -15.00 12.59
C ARG A 102 -11.37 -16.35 12.11
N GLU A 103 -10.95 -16.79 10.93
CA GLU A 103 -11.33 -18.09 10.37
C GLU A 103 -10.53 -19.25 11.01
N ASP A 104 -9.62 -18.96 11.95
CA ASP A 104 -8.77 -19.96 12.66
C ASP A 104 -8.02 -20.90 11.70
N LEU A 105 -7.54 -20.32 10.60
CA LEU A 105 -6.85 -21.10 9.56
C LEU A 105 -5.46 -21.51 10.05
N ASP A 106 -5.06 -22.74 9.72
CA ASP A 106 -3.71 -23.24 9.98
C ASP A 106 -2.68 -22.68 8.97
N VAL A 107 -2.57 -21.35 8.96
CA VAL A 107 -1.72 -20.55 8.06
C VAL A 107 -0.42 -20.18 8.78
N LEU A 108 0.70 -20.59 8.19
CA LEU A 108 2.05 -20.26 8.66
C LEU A 108 2.47 -18.84 8.25
N SER A 109 2.03 -18.38 7.08
CA SER A 109 2.37 -17.06 6.54
C SER A 109 1.33 -16.62 5.51
N ALA A 110 0.96 -15.34 5.56
CA ALA A 110 0.28 -14.68 4.44
C ALA A 110 1.10 -13.45 4.05
N SER A 111 1.33 -13.26 2.75
CA SER A 111 2.20 -12.20 2.23
C SER A 111 1.64 -11.59 0.96
N LEU A 112 1.59 -10.26 0.88
CA LEU A 112 1.39 -9.55 -0.38
C LEU A 112 2.69 -9.57 -1.18
N PHE A 113 2.63 -9.72 -2.49
CA PHE A 113 3.82 -9.65 -3.34
C PHE A 113 3.50 -8.93 -4.66
N GLY A 114 4.44 -8.96 -5.61
CA GLY A 114 4.23 -8.35 -6.92
C GLY A 114 4.09 -6.83 -6.85
N SER A 115 3.22 -6.29 -7.70
CA SER A 115 3.14 -4.84 -7.93
C SER A 115 2.75 -4.03 -6.68
N VAL A 116 1.93 -4.63 -5.81
CA VAL A 116 1.51 -4.01 -4.55
C VAL A 116 2.70 -3.86 -3.61
N ALA A 117 3.50 -4.93 -3.45
CA ALA A 117 4.65 -4.91 -2.56
C ALA A 117 5.80 -4.04 -3.10
N ARG A 118 5.96 -3.94 -4.43
CA ARG A 118 6.89 -3.00 -5.07
C ARG A 118 6.47 -1.53 -4.98
N GLY A 119 5.18 -1.26 -4.71
CA GLY A 119 4.64 0.10 -4.66
C GLY A 119 4.48 0.74 -6.04
N ASP A 120 4.35 -0.07 -7.10
CA ASP A 120 4.08 0.38 -8.47
C ASP A 120 2.66 0.02 -8.96
N ALA A 121 1.85 -0.65 -8.13
CA ALA A 121 0.48 -1.02 -8.44
C ALA A 121 -0.46 0.18 -8.70
N THR A 122 -1.26 0.06 -9.75
CA THR A 122 -2.20 1.09 -10.22
C THR A 122 -3.65 0.69 -9.95
N GLU A 123 -4.62 1.44 -10.49
CA GLU A 123 -6.04 1.08 -10.43
C GLU A 123 -6.44 -0.12 -11.28
N THR A 124 -5.60 -0.56 -12.21
CA THR A 124 -5.82 -1.73 -13.06
C THR A 124 -4.99 -2.94 -12.63
N SER A 125 -4.17 -2.79 -11.59
CA SER A 125 -3.37 -3.88 -11.02
C SER A 125 -4.23 -4.81 -10.17
N ASP A 126 -3.92 -6.09 -10.27
CA ASP A 126 -4.34 -7.14 -9.35
C ASP A 126 -3.61 -7.04 -8.00
N VAL A 127 -4.20 -7.67 -6.99
CA VAL A 127 -3.60 -7.89 -5.67
C VAL A 127 -3.11 -9.33 -5.59
N ASP A 128 -1.80 -9.52 -5.64
CA ASP A 128 -1.14 -10.82 -5.49
C ASP A 128 -0.97 -11.16 -3.99
N LEU A 129 -1.57 -12.26 -3.55
CA LEU A 129 -1.52 -12.72 -2.17
C LEU A 129 -1.02 -14.17 -2.11
N LEU A 130 0.07 -14.41 -1.40
CA LEU A 130 0.56 -15.75 -1.09
C LEU A 130 0.03 -16.17 0.29
N VAL A 131 -0.59 -17.35 0.38
CA VAL A 131 -1.03 -17.95 1.65
C VAL A 131 -0.40 -19.32 1.80
N VAL A 132 0.42 -19.49 2.85
CA VAL A 132 1.11 -20.73 3.16
C VAL A 132 0.43 -21.42 4.32
N PHE A 133 -0.22 -22.54 4.04
CA PHE A 133 -0.84 -23.42 5.03
C PHE A 133 0.19 -24.39 5.60
N ALA A 134 0.02 -24.82 6.86
CA ALA A 134 0.93 -25.78 7.48
C ALA A 134 0.80 -27.16 6.83
N GLU A 135 -0.43 -27.68 6.75
CA GLU A 135 -0.69 -29.04 6.25
C GLU A 135 -1.63 -29.08 5.03
N ALA A 136 -2.80 -28.44 5.12
CA ALA A 136 -3.83 -28.50 4.09
C ALA A 136 -4.39 -27.12 3.78
N VAL A 137 -4.66 -26.88 2.50
CA VAL A 137 -5.32 -25.66 2.04
C VAL A 137 -6.80 -25.72 2.36
N ASP A 138 -7.32 -24.65 2.95
CA ASP A 138 -8.76 -24.38 3.02
C ASP A 138 -9.18 -23.57 1.78
N VAL A 139 -9.71 -24.27 0.77
CA VAL A 139 -10.06 -23.68 -0.54
C VAL A 139 -11.22 -22.69 -0.43
N ASP A 140 -12.19 -22.95 0.45
CA ASP A 140 -13.34 -22.06 0.65
C ASP A 140 -12.89 -20.75 1.30
N ALA A 141 -12.03 -20.82 2.31
CA ALA A 141 -11.47 -19.64 2.96
C ALA A 141 -10.58 -18.82 2.01
N VAL A 142 -9.77 -19.48 1.17
CA VAL A 142 -8.94 -18.81 0.14
C VAL A 142 -9.81 -18.07 -0.88
N THR A 143 -10.86 -18.72 -1.38
CA THR A 143 -11.80 -18.12 -2.33
C THR A 143 -12.49 -16.91 -1.71
N GLN A 144 -12.98 -17.04 -0.48
CA GLN A 144 -13.62 -15.96 0.24
C GLN A 144 -12.68 -14.77 0.50
N LEU A 145 -11.41 -15.04 0.82
CA LEU A 145 -10.40 -14.00 1.03
C LEU A 145 -10.16 -13.20 -0.25
N GLY A 146 -10.03 -13.86 -1.40
CA GLY A 146 -9.91 -13.20 -2.70
C GLY A 146 -11.10 -12.26 -2.98
N GLU A 147 -12.32 -12.77 -2.83
CA GLU A 147 -13.56 -11.98 -3.00
C GLU A 147 -13.66 -10.80 -2.02
N LEU A 148 -13.18 -10.97 -0.78
CA LEU A 148 -13.17 -9.90 0.21
C LEU A 148 -12.17 -8.81 -0.15
N VAL A 149 -10.96 -9.17 -0.55
CA VAL A 149 -9.94 -8.21 -0.99
C VAL A 149 -10.44 -7.42 -2.20
N GLU A 150 -11.08 -8.08 -3.16
CA GLU A 150 -11.70 -7.40 -4.29
C GLU A 150 -12.81 -6.46 -3.84
N ARG A 151 -13.70 -6.87 -2.94
CA ARG A 151 -14.73 -5.96 -2.39
C ARG A 151 -14.16 -4.78 -1.62
N TRP A 152 -13.01 -4.94 -0.94
CA TRP A 152 -12.40 -3.87 -0.16
C TRP A 152 -11.65 -2.85 -1.01
N THR A 153 -11.08 -3.28 -2.14
CA THR A 153 -10.17 -2.47 -2.95
C THR A 153 -10.74 -2.09 -4.32
N GLY A 154 -11.72 -2.85 -4.81
CA GLY A 154 -12.21 -2.81 -6.17
C GLY A 154 -11.27 -3.43 -7.20
N ASN A 155 -10.22 -4.15 -6.77
CA ASN A 155 -9.23 -4.77 -7.66
C ASN A 155 -9.28 -6.29 -7.51
N GLU A 156 -9.16 -7.01 -8.61
CA GLU A 156 -9.08 -8.47 -8.61
C GLU A 156 -7.94 -8.94 -7.69
N CYS A 157 -8.19 -10.01 -6.92
CA CYS A 157 -7.19 -10.59 -6.04
C CYS A 157 -6.83 -12.00 -6.52
N GLN A 158 -5.56 -12.20 -6.85
CA GLN A 158 -5.00 -13.50 -7.17
C GLN A 158 -4.37 -14.09 -5.91
N VAL A 159 -5.01 -15.13 -5.38
CA VAL A 159 -4.50 -15.85 -4.22
C VAL A 159 -3.71 -17.07 -4.68
N PHE A 160 -2.46 -17.16 -4.25
CA PHE A 160 -1.59 -18.31 -4.40
C PHE A 160 -1.58 -19.07 -3.07
N ASP A 161 -2.39 -20.11 -2.98
CA ASP A 161 -2.46 -21.00 -1.83
C ASP A 161 -1.51 -22.18 -1.99
N VAL A 162 -0.69 -22.43 -0.97
CA VAL A 162 0.29 -23.52 -0.98
C VAL A 162 0.41 -24.12 0.41
N THR A 163 0.75 -25.39 0.50
CA THR A 163 1.17 -25.98 1.78
C THR A 163 2.66 -25.74 2.02
N ARG A 164 3.15 -25.95 3.24
CA ARG A 164 4.59 -25.93 3.51
C ARG A 164 5.34 -26.97 2.67
N ALA A 165 4.73 -28.13 2.43
CA ALA A 165 5.31 -29.17 1.60
C ALA A 165 5.44 -28.74 0.13
N ASP A 166 4.42 -28.06 -0.41
CA ASP A 166 4.46 -27.48 -1.76
C ASP A 166 5.52 -26.41 -1.89
N LEU A 167 5.61 -25.51 -0.90
CA LEU A 167 6.62 -24.47 -0.87
C LEU A 167 8.05 -25.05 -0.95
N LEU A 168 8.34 -26.07 -0.13
CA LEU A 168 9.63 -26.78 -0.17
C LEU A 168 9.86 -27.55 -1.47
N ARG A 169 8.80 -27.97 -2.16
CA ARG A 169 8.90 -28.58 -3.50
C ARG A 169 9.26 -27.52 -4.53
N PHE A 170 8.59 -26.38 -4.56
CA PHE A 170 8.90 -25.27 -5.48
C PHE A 170 10.34 -24.76 -5.33
N VAL A 171 10.85 -24.67 -4.09
CA VAL A 171 12.25 -24.31 -3.84
C VAL A 171 13.21 -25.33 -4.46
N ARG A 172 12.94 -26.64 -4.30
CA ARG A 172 13.79 -27.70 -4.86
C ARG A 172 13.75 -27.75 -6.39
N GLU A 173 12.59 -27.45 -6.97
CA GLU A 173 12.37 -27.42 -8.42
C GLU A 173 12.90 -26.13 -9.08
N GLY A 174 13.28 -25.13 -8.28
CA GLY A 174 13.77 -23.85 -8.78
C GLY A 174 12.67 -23.03 -9.45
N ASP A 175 11.44 -23.10 -8.91
CA ASP A 175 10.29 -22.36 -9.45
C ASP A 175 10.59 -20.85 -9.46
N PRO A 176 10.38 -20.15 -10.61
CA PRO A 176 10.60 -18.71 -10.70
C PRO A 176 9.85 -17.88 -9.66
N LEU A 177 8.66 -18.32 -9.22
CA LEU A 177 7.85 -17.60 -8.23
C LEU A 177 8.54 -17.50 -6.88
N VAL A 178 9.37 -18.48 -6.51
CA VAL A 178 10.16 -18.46 -5.28
C VAL A 178 11.11 -17.25 -5.25
N GLY A 179 11.66 -16.87 -6.41
CA GLY A 179 12.48 -15.67 -6.55
C GLY A 179 11.69 -14.41 -6.19
N SER A 180 10.51 -14.25 -6.81
CA SER A 180 9.60 -13.13 -6.55
C SER A 180 9.19 -13.05 -5.08
N TRP A 181 8.84 -14.17 -4.46
CA TRP A 181 8.48 -14.20 -3.04
C TRP A 181 9.65 -13.82 -2.14
N ARG A 182 10.86 -14.27 -2.46
CA ARG A 182 12.05 -13.96 -1.65
C ARG A 182 12.42 -12.47 -1.72
N GLU A 183 12.31 -11.87 -2.89
CA GLU A 183 12.73 -10.48 -3.12
C GLU A 183 11.65 -9.49 -2.71
N GLU A 184 10.39 -9.75 -3.10
CA GLU A 184 9.34 -8.72 -3.08
C GLU A 184 8.33 -8.91 -1.97
N ALA A 185 8.17 -10.12 -1.41
CA ALA A 185 7.05 -10.38 -0.51
C ALA A 185 7.10 -9.53 0.77
N ARG A 186 5.92 -9.03 1.12
CA ARG A 186 5.65 -8.31 2.35
C ARG A 186 4.64 -9.10 3.17
N THR A 187 5.13 -9.72 4.22
CA THR A 187 4.37 -10.52 5.17
C THR A 187 3.35 -9.66 5.90
N VAL A 188 2.08 -10.10 5.88
CA VAL A 188 0.96 -9.44 6.57
C VAL A 188 0.43 -10.27 7.75
N TYR A 189 0.69 -11.58 7.76
CA TYR A 189 0.33 -12.48 8.86
C TYR A 189 1.37 -13.60 9.01
N GLY A 190 1.58 -14.06 10.25
CA GLY A 190 2.44 -15.21 10.54
C GLY A 190 3.94 -14.93 10.39
N SER A 191 4.69 -15.97 10.04
CA SER A 191 6.15 -15.90 9.88
C SER A 191 6.53 -15.22 8.57
N ASP A 192 7.68 -14.54 8.54
CA ASP A 192 8.23 -14.02 7.29
C ASP A 192 8.44 -15.18 6.30
N ILE A 193 7.88 -15.07 5.09
CA ILE A 193 7.97 -16.11 4.07
C ILE A 193 9.42 -16.53 3.80
N ARG A 194 10.38 -15.61 3.91
CA ARG A 194 11.82 -15.87 3.71
C ARG A 194 12.39 -16.88 4.70
N THR A 195 11.75 -17.07 5.86
CA THR A 195 12.13 -18.08 6.85
C THR A 195 11.54 -19.47 6.53
N LEU A 196 10.59 -19.53 5.60
CA LEU A 196 9.93 -20.76 5.16
C LEU A 196 10.49 -21.31 3.83
N LEU A 197 11.15 -20.45 3.06
CA LEU A 197 11.83 -20.76 1.79
C LEU A 197 13.20 -21.43 1.94
#